data_AF-A0A3M1KGJ7-F1
#
_entry.id   AF-A0A3M1KGJ7-F1
#
_cell.length_a   1.000
_cell.length_b   1.000
_cell.length_c   1.000
_cell.angle_alpha   90.00
_cell.angle_beta   90.00
_cell.angle_gamma   90.00
#
_symmetry.space_group_name_H-M   'P 1'
#
loop_
_entity.id
_entity.type
_entity.pdbx_description
1 polymer ?
#
loop_
_entity_poly.entity_id
_entity_poly.type
_entity_poly.pdbx_seq_one_letter_code
_entity_poly.pdbx_strand_id
1 'polypeptide(L)'
;MQKQLTEAGARLVEGGDKVDALVFDGRKMTRTTQLDDVYTFYHANLRKLDTCGRVVVIGPHPEHAGSAEAAATAGALTGFVKSVAKEVGNKGATANLIQYAGGGDTLIAGPLRFLLSARSAFVTGQSFGVTKPAKRGPAPAWVQPLTERVAVVTGAARGIGAATAERLAAEGATVLAVDIPPSAEELNALCRRIGATPLQLDITADDAPQRIIAEAEKLGGLHIVINNAGITRDKLLVNMSEQFWRQALAVNLEAALRISEAAAPVLQPGGRVICLSSIAGIAGNRGQTNYGAAKAGLIAGVRALAPTMAERGATINAVAPGFIETRLTAAIPFAIREAGRRMAALGQGGLPLDVAELITFLSTPGAAGVNGQTIRVCGGNFLGA
;
A
#
# COMPACT_ATOMS: atom_id res chain seq x y z
N MET A 1 -18.52 24.59 5.79
CA MET A 1 -17.39 23.85 6.41
C MET A 1 -17.18 24.20 7.88
N GLN A 2 -16.90 25.46 8.27
CA GLN A 2 -16.66 25.83 9.69
C GLN A 2 -17.79 25.39 10.65
N LYS A 3 -19.06 25.62 10.27
CA LYS A 3 -20.23 25.14 11.02
C LYS A 3 -20.20 23.62 11.24
N GLN A 4 -19.99 22.86 10.17
CA GLN A 4 -19.94 21.39 10.23
C GLN A 4 -18.79 20.87 11.10
N LEU A 5 -17.63 21.53 11.06
CA LEU A 5 -16.48 21.19 11.91
C LEU A 5 -16.78 21.44 13.38
N THR A 6 -17.41 22.58 13.69
CA THR A 6 -17.80 22.93 15.07
C THR A 6 -18.88 21.98 15.60
N GLU A 7 -19.87 21.65 14.77
CA GLU A 7 -20.91 20.64 15.07
C GLU A 7 -20.31 19.25 15.31
N ALA A 8 -19.20 18.93 14.65
CA ALA A 8 -18.43 17.70 14.87
C ALA A 8 -17.48 17.77 16.09
N GLY A 9 -17.51 18.86 16.87
CA GLY A 9 -16.69 19.05 18.07
C GLY A 9 -15.27 19.54 17.81
N ALA A 10 -14.93 19.95 16.58
CA ALA A 10 -13.63 20.53 16.31
C ALA A 10 -13.52 21.96 16.85
N ARG A 11 -12.44 22.25 17.57
CA ARG A 11 -12.08 23.62 17.94
C ARG A 11 -11.45 24.31 16.74
N LEU A 12 -12.11 25.35 16.23
CA LEU A 12 -11.53 26.22 15.22
C LEU A 12 -10.59 27.22 15.88
N VAL A 13 -9.38 27.35 15.33
CA VAL A 13 -8.38 28.34 15.75
C VAL A 13 -7.99 29.17 14.53
N GLU A 14 -7.67 30.45 14.74
CA GLU A 14 -7.06 31.24 13.67
C GLU A 14 -5.72 30.63 13.26
N GLY A 15 -5.43 30.67 11.96
CA GLY A 15 -4.29 29.94 11.39
C GLY A 15 -2.95 30.47 11.93
N GLY A 16 -2.13 29.58 12.49
CA GLY A 16 -0.76 29.88 12.88
C GLY A 16 0.19 30.00 11.67
N ASP A 17 1.42 30.45 11.94
CA ASP A 17 2.48 30.62 10.92
C ASP A 17 2.92 29.30 10.29
N LYS A 18 2.71 28.17 10.99
CA LYS A 18 3.07 26.82 10.58
C LYS A 18 1.93 25.83 10.79
N VAL A 19 1.79 24.87 9.88
CA VAL A 19 0.82 23.78 9.94
C VAL A 19 1.41 22.44 9.54
N ASP A 20 1.01 21.37 10.24
CA ASP A 20 1.43 20.00 9.95
C ASP A 20 0.72 19.42 8.72
N ALA A 21 -0.48 19.91 8.42
CA ALA A 21 -1.28 19.39 7.32
C ALA A 21 -2.15 20.44 6.65
N LEU A 22 -2.35 20.25 5.35
CA LEU A 22 -3.28 20.98 4.50
C LEU A 22 -4.21 19.97 3.85
N VAL A 23 -5.51 20.08 4.15
CA VAL A 23 -6.55 19.18 3.62
C VAL A 23 -7.55 20.00 2.83
N PHE A 24 -7.75 19.64 1.56
CA PHE A 24 -8.73 20.27 0.68
C PHE A 24 -9.86 19.29 0.36
N ASP A 25 -11.11 19.65 0.67
CA ASP A 25 -12.30 18.86 0.32
C ASP A 25 -12.93 19.36 -0.99
N GLY A 26 -12.58 18.70 -2.08
CA GLY A 26 -13.11 18.89 -3.43
C GLY A 26 -14.06 17.78 -3.90
N ARG A 27 -14.67 17.00 -2.99
CA ARG A 27 -15.49 15.82 -3.36
C ARG A 27 -16.67 16.13 -4.29
N LYS A 28 -17.16 17.37 -4.27
CA LYS A 28 -18.31 17.82 -5.06
C LYS A 28 -17.91 18.56 -6.34
N MET A 29 -16.63 18.55 -6.72
CA MET A 29 -16.16 19.19 -7.94
C MET A 29 -16.65 18.43 -9.17
N THR A 30 -17.32 19.12 -10.08
CA THR A 30 -17.84 18.57 -11.33
C THR A 30 -17.49 19.41 -12.55
N ARG A 31 -16.96 20.62 -12.36
CA ARG A 31 -16.63 21.58 -13.41
C ARG A 31 -15.17 21.98 -13.35
N THR A 32 -14.59 22.20 -14.52
CA THR A 32 -13.17 22.57 -14.68
C THR A 32 -12.82 23.89 -13.99
N THR A 33 -13.75 24.84 -13.97
CA THR A 33 -13.58 26.14 -13.28
C THR A 33 -13.40 26.00 -11.76
N GLN A 34 -13.82 24.90 -11.15
CA GLN A 34 -13.61 24.67 -9.72
C GLN A 34 -12.16 24.29 -9.38
N LEU A 35 -11.30 24.04 -10.38
CA LEU A 35 -9.86 23.85 -10.15
C LEU A 35 -9.20 25.13 -9.61
N ASP A 36 -9.80 26.30 -9.86
CA ASP A 36 -9.37 27.58 -9.29
C ASP A 36 -9.46 27.58 -7.74
N ASP A 37 -10.39 26.83 -7.16
CA ASP A 37 -10.52 26.68 -5.70
C ASP A 37 -9.31 25.92 -5.11
N VAL A 38 -8.82 24.91 -5.84
CA VAL A 38 -7.62 24.14 -5.45
C VAL A 38 -6.40 25.06 -5.47
N TYR A 39 -6.22 25.83 -6.54
CA TYR A 39 -5.17 26.83 -6.64
C TYR A 39 -5.24 27.83 -5.48
N THR A 40 -6.40 28.46 -5.28
CA THR A 40 -6.60 29.51 -4.28
C THR A 40 -6.24 29.01 -2.88
N PHE A 41 -6.69 27.80 -2.52
CA PHE A 41 -6.41 27.22 -1.22
C PHE A 41 -4.91 26.93 -1.01
N TYR A 42 -4.28 26.21 -1.93
CA TYR A 42 -2.88 25.81 -1.75
C TYR A 42 -1.91 26.98 -1.96
N HIS A 43 -2.17 27.89 -2.91
CA HIS A 43 -1.34 29.07 -3.13
C HIS A 43 -1.21 29.92 -1.85
N ALA A 44 -2.32 30.14 -1.14
CA ALA A 44 -2.34 30.92 0.09
C ALA A 44 -1.66 30.21 1.29
N ASN A 45 -1.61 28.87 1.31
CA ASN A 45 -1.28 28.11 2.52
C ASN A 45 -0.03 27.22 2.42
N LEU A 46 0.45 26.86 1.21
CA LEU A 46 1.54 25.88 1.05
C LEU A 46 2.86 26.33 1.69
N ARG A 47 3.12 27.65 1.77
CA ARG A 47 4.30 28.21 2.45
C ARG A 47 4.31 27.93 3.96
N LYS A 48 3.12 27.83 4.57
CA LYS A 48 2.92 27.53 6.00
C LYS A 48 3.16 26.05 6.33
N LEU A 49 3.19 25.17 5.33
CA LEU A 49 3.42 23.75 5.55
C LEU A 49 4.81 23.50 6.18
N ASP A 50 4.81 22.80 7.30
CA ASP A 50 6.01 22.49 8.08
C ASP A 50 6.80 21.31 7.49
N THR A 51 7.99 21.06 8.06
CA THR A 51 8.80 19.87 7.78
C THR A 51 8.01 18.60 8.08
N CYS A 52 8.17 17.59 7.23
CA CYS A 52 7.37 16.38 7.30
C CYS A 52 5.85 16.64 7.30
N GLY A 53 5.38 17.75 6.69
CA GLY A 53 3.96 18.06 6.59
C GLY A 53 3.19 17.14 5.61
N ARG A 54 1.86 17.30 5.60
CA ARG A 54 0.93 16.50 4.78
C ARG A 54 0.02 17.37 3.93
N VAL A 55 0.05 17.17 2.62
CA VAL A 55 -0.95 17.70 1.68
C VAL A 55 -1.90 16.57 1.32
N VAL A 56 -3.19 16.75 1.55
CA VAL A 56 -4.22 15.78 1.18
C VAL A 56 -5.34 16.48 0.41
N VAL A 57 -5.53 16.07 -0.83
CA VAL A 57 -6.70 16.46 -1.62
C VAL A 57 -7.73 15.33 -1.53
N ILE A 58 -8.99 15.67 -1.29
CA ILE A 58 -10.12 14.73 -1.33
C ILE A 58 -10.97 15.14 -2.53
N GLY A 59 -11.01 14.31 -3.57
CA GLY A 59 -11.68 14.62 -4.83
C GLY A 59 -12.70 13.54 -5.22
N PRO A 60 -13.47 13.77 -6.30
CA PRO A 60 -14.34 12.75 -6.86
C PRO A 60 -13.51 11.64 -7.52
N HIS A 61 -14.08 10.44 -7.61
CA HIS A 61 -13.48 9.35 -8.37
C HIS A 61 -13.76 9.51 -9.88
N PRO A 62 -12.74 9.55 -10.76
CA PRO A 62 -12.92 9.87 -12.17
C PRO A 62 -13.79 8.85 -12.92
N GLU A 63 -13.63 7.55 -12.65
CA GLU A 63 -14.44 6.48 -13.27
C GLU A 63 -15.91 6.47 -12.82
N HIS A 64 -16.26 7.21 -11.77
CA HIS A 64 -17.63 7.32 -11.25
C HIS A 64 -18.23 8.71 -11.49
N ALA A 65 -17.59 9.52 -12.35
CA ALA A 65 -18.08 10.85 -12.67
C ALA A 65 -19.28 10.80 -13.64
N GLY A 66 -20.27 11.66 -13.42
CA GLY A 66 -21.50 11.68 -14.22
C GLY A 66 -21.38 12.37 -15.59
N SER A 67 -20.23 12.96 -15.92
CA SER A 67 -19.97 13.62 -17.21
C SER A 67 -18.47 13.62 -17.53
N ALA A 68 -18.14 13.85 -18.81
CA ALA A 68 -16.75 13.98 -19.24
C ALA A 68 -16.02 15.15 -18.56
N GLU A 69 -16.70 16.28 -18.34
CA GLU A 69 -16.11 17.43 -17.63
C GLU A 69 -15.83 17.10 -16.16
N ALA A 70 -16.76 16.39 -15.50
CA ALA A 70 -16.56 15.95 -14.12
C ALA A 70 -15.41 14.93 -14.02
N ALA A 71 -15.30 14.02 -14.98
CA ALA A 71 -14.19 13.06 -15.06
C ALA A 71 -12.84 13.77 -15.29
N ALA A 72 -12.80 14.75 -16.20
CA ALA A 72 -11.61 15.56 -16.45
C ALA A 72 -11.20 16.37 -15.22
N THR A 73 -12.17 16.96 -14.52
CA THR A 73 -11.95 17.72 -13.28
C THR A 73 -11.38 16.82 -12.18
N ALA A 74 -11.96 15.64 -11.97
CA ALA A 74 -11.46 14.64 -11.02
C ALA A 74 -10.05 14.12 -11.39
N GLY A 75 -9.81 13.88 -12.69
CA GLY A 75 -8.53 13.43 -13.22
C GLY A 75 -7.41 14.45 -13.04
N ALA A 76 -7.72 15.74 -13.25
CA ALA A 76 -6.77 16.85 -13.10
C ALA A 76 -6.12 16.92 -11.70
N LEU A 77 -6.87 16.54 -10.65
CA LEU A 77 -6.36 16.49 -9.28
C LEU A 77 -5.17 15.52 -9.12
N THR A 78 -5.12 14.45 -9.93
CA THR A 78 -4.00 13.50 -9.90
C THR A 78 -2.70 14.17 -10.36
N GLY A 79 -2.78 14.94 -11.46
CA GLY A 79 -1.64 15.70 -11.98
C GLY A 79 -1.18 16.77 -10.98
N PHE A 80 -2.13 17.53 -10.44
CA PHE A 80 -1.87 18.54 -9.41
C PHE A 80 -1.12 17.94 -8.19
N VAL A 81 -1.66 16.88 -7.59
CA VAL A 81 -1.05 16.25 -6.40
C VAL A 81 0.33 15.70 -6.68
N LYS A 82 0.57 15.10 -7.86
CA LYS A 82 1.89 14.60 -8.25
C LYS A 82 2.91 15.72 -8.40
N SER A 83 2.51 16.89 -8.89
CA SER A 83 3.38 18.08 -8.98
C SER A 83 3.68 18.64 -7.60
N VAL A 84 2.66 18.85 -6.76
CA VAL A 84 2.83 19.33 -5.38
C VAL A 84 3.75 18.40 -4.59
N ALA A 85 3.62 17.08 -4.74
CA ALA A 85 4.51 16.10 -4.10
C ALA A 85 5.99 16.36 -4.40
N LYS A 86 6.31 16.77 -5.64
CA LYS A 86 7.69 17.09 -6.07
C LYS A 86 8.16 18.46 -5.54
N GLU A 87 7.25 19.41 -5.42
CA GLU A 87 7.57 20.76 -4.89
C GLU A 87 7.83 20.76 -3.39
N VAL A 88 7.07 19.96 -2.62
CA VAL A 88 7.18 19.94 -1.15
C VAL A 88 8.12 18.87 -0.61
N GLY A 89 8.59 17.96 -1.47
CA GLY A 89 9.39 16.79 -1.07
C GLY A 89 10.73 17.15 -0.41
N ASN A 90 11.32 18.30 -0.74
CA ASN A 90 12.54 18.80 -0.10
C ASN A 90 12.37 19.13 1.39
N LYS A 91 11.14 19.35 1.87
CA LYS A 91 10.79 19.50 3.29
C LYS A 91 10.52 18.16 3.98
N GLY A 92 10.67 17.04 3.28
CA GLY A 92 10.20 15.73 3.73
C GLY A 92 8.67 15.62 3.77
N ALA A 93 7.94 16.59 3.20
CA ALA A 93 6.49 16.59 3.18
C ALA A 93 5.94 15.70 2.05
N THR A 94 4.71 15.21 2.22
CA THR A 94 4.05 14.33 1.24
C THR A 94 2.78 14.97 0.70
N ALA A 95 2.43 14.71 -0.56
CA ALA A 95 1.14 15.10 -1.14
C ALA A 95 0.41 13.89 -1.73
N ASN A 96 -0.85 13.66 -1.34
CA ASN A 96 -1.63 12.51 -1.77
C ASN A 96 -3.09 12.87 -2.08
N LEU A 97 -3.76 12.02 -2.86
CA LEU A 97 -5.14 12.19 -3.29
C LEU A 97 -6.01 11.07 -2.73
N ILE A 98 -7.18 11.40 -2.19
CA ILE A 98 -8.27 10.46 -1.93
C ILE A 98 -9.32 10.67 -3.01
N GLN A 99 -9.56 9.67 -3.85
CA GLN A 99 -10.57 9.67 -4.92
C GLN A 99 -11.81 8.93 -4.43
N TYR A 100 -12.87 9.67 -4.10
CA TYR A 100 -14.04 9.13 -3.44
C TYR A 100 -15.22 8.95 -4.40
N ALA A 101 -15.84 7.78 -4.39
CA ALA A 101 -16.98 7.41 -5.24
C ALA A 101 -18.31 7.24 -4.47
N GLY A 102 -18.42 7.79 -3.26
CA GLY A 102 -19.60 7.60 -2.40
C GLY A 102 -19.50 6.37 -1.50
N GLY A 103 -20.62 5.99 -0.85
CA GLY A 103 -20.67 4.86 0.09
C GLY A 103 -20.65 5.22 1.58
N GLY A 104 -20.65 6.52 1.89
CA GLY A 104 -20.70 7.06 3.26
C GLY A 104 -19.37 7.70 3.66
N ASP A 105 -19.43 8.94 4.13
CA ASP A 105 -18.26 9.79 4.39
C ASP A 105 -17.28 9.19 5.40
N THR A 106 -17.75 8.26 6.24
CA THR A 106 -16.91 7.50 7.18
C THR A 106 -15.83 6.67 6.50
N LEU A 107 -15.97 6.31 5.23
CA LEU A 107 -14.97 5.55 4.47
C LEU A 107 -13.71 6.37 4.17
N ILE A 108 -13.80 7.71 4.19
CA ILE A 108 -12.65 8.61 4.00
C ILE A 108 -11.76 8.63 5.24
N ALA A 109 -12.34 8.40 6.44
CA ALA A 109 -11.64 8.56 7.70
C ALA A 109 -10.39 7.69 7.82
N GLY A 110 -10.42 6.46 7.31
CA GLY A 110 -9.27 5.55 7.34
C GLY A 110 -8.09 6.06 6.51
N PRO A 111 -8.25 6.22 5.17
CA PRO A 111 -7.22 6.81 4.32
C PRO A 111 -6.73 8.16 4.82
N LEU A 112 -7.63 9.04 5.27
CA LEU A 112 -7.26 10.34 5.80
C LEU A 112 -6.39 10.23 7.05
N ARG A 113 -6.75 9.38 8.03
CA ARG A 113 -5.94 9.15 9.24
C ARG A 113 -4.57 8.55 8.92
N PHE A 114 -4.49 7.65 7.94
CA PHE A 114 -3.21 7.10 7.50
C PHE A 114 -2.33 8.20 6.90
N LEU A 115 -2.86 8.95 5.92
CA LEU A 115 -2.15 10.01 5.21
C LEU A 115 -1.78 11.20 6.09
N LEU A 116 -2.52 11.47 7.15
CA LEU A 116 -2.20 12.53 8.12
C LEU A 116 -1.24 12.08 9.22
N SER A 117 -0.79 10.82 9.22
CA SER A 117 0.10 10.28 10.26
C SER A 117 1.54 10.13 9.80
N ALA A 118 2.45 9.89 10.75
CA ALA A 118 3.84 9.53 10.44
C ALA A 118 3.94 8.20 9.65
N ARG A 119 2.92 7.33 9.74
CA ARG A 119 2.88 6.02 9.09
C ARG A 119 2.91 6.08 7.56
N SER A 120 2.53 7.21 6.96
CA SER A 120 2.58 7.41 5.51
C SER A 120 3.83 8.13 5.03
N ALA A 121 4.91 8.17 5.82
CA ALA A 121 6.10 9.00 5.55
C ALA A 121 6.70 8.82 4.15
N PHE A 122 6.67 7.60 3.60
CA PHE A 122 7.22 7.31 2.27
C PHE A 122 6.17 7.12 1.16
N VAL A 123 4.91 7.47 1.44
CA VAL A 123 3.79 7.46 0.49
C VAL A 123 3.50 8.89 0.06
N THR A 124 3.90 9.25 -1.16
CA THR A 124 3.66 10.59 -1.74
C THR A 124 3.46 10.50 -3.25
N GLY A 125 2.65 11.40 -3.81
CA GLY A 125 2.21 11.42 -5.19
C GLY A 125 1.26 10.27 -5.56
N GLN A 126 0.61 9.67 -4.57
CA GLN A 126 -0.29 8.51 -4.73
C GLN A 126 -1.76 8.90 -4.60
N SER A 127 -2.61 8.07 -5.22
CA SER A 127 -4.07 8.20 -5.17
C SER A 127 -4.69 6.97 -4.49
N PHE A 128 -5.60 7.20 -3.56
CA PHE A 128 -6.38 6.19 -2.86
C PHE A 128 -7.82 6.27 -3.36
N GLY A 129 -8.23 5.29 -4.16
CA GLY A 129 -9.59 5.12 -4.65
C GLY A 129 -10.44 4.48 -3.56
N VAL A 130 -11.46 5.21 -3.13
CA VAL A 130 -12.36 4.80 -2.06
C VAL A 130 -13.75 4.64 -2.63
N THR A 131 -14.19 3.39 -2.75
CA THR A 131 -15.51 3.02 -3.24
C THR A 131 -16.34 2.40 -2.11
N LYS A 132 -17.66 2.31 -2.32
CA LYS A 132 -18.57 1.66 -1.38
C LYS A 132 -18.23 0.17 -1.31
N PRO A 133 -17.89 -0.40 -0.13
CA PRO A 133 -17.68 -1.83 -0.01
C PRO A 133 -19.02 -2.58 -0.21
N ALA A 134 -18.97 -3.76 -0.81
CA ALA A 134 -20.17 -4.57 -1.02
C ALA A 134 -20.80 -5.05 0.30
N LYS A 135 -19.97 -5.32 1.32
CA LYS A 135 -20.40 -5.63 2.69
C LYS A 135 -19.71 -4.68 3.66
N ARG A 136 -20.48 -4.04 4.55
CA ARG A 136 -19.95 -3.13 5.56
C ARG A 136 -19.66 -3.89 6.85
N GLY A 137 -18.40 -3.88 7.27
CA GLY A 137 -17.99 -4.37 8.59
C GLY A 137 -18.33 -3.38 9.71
N PRO A 138 -18.05 -3.74 10.98
CA PRO A 138 -18.17 -2.82 12.10
C PRO A 138 -17.29 -1.58 11.90
N ALA A 139 -17.60 -0.49 12.62
CA ALA A 139 -16.75 0.69 12.62
C ALA A 139 -15.32 0.31 13.07
N PRO A 140 -14.27 0.87 12.45
CA PRO A 140 -12.91 0.55 12.82
C PRO A 140 -12.60 1.01 14.25
N ALA A 141 -12.03 0.13 15.06
CA ALA A 141 -11.17 0.56 16.17
C ALA A 141 -9.95 1.28 15.58
N TRP A 142 -9.41 2.27 16.29
CA TRP A 142 -8.23 3.02 15.84
C TRP A 142 -6.95 2.65 16.59
N VAL A 143 -7.10 1.99 17.73
CA VAL A 143 -6.01 1.44 18.56
C VAL A 143 -6.11 -0.07 18.45
N GLN A 144 -5.00 -0.72 18.07
CA GLN A 144 -4.95 -2.16 17.83
C GLN A 144 -6.13 -2.67 16.96
N PRO A 145 -6.32 -2.11 15.74
CA PRO A 145 -7.44 -2.42 14.86
C PRO A 145 -7.45 -3.87 14.35
N LEU A 146 -6.38 -4.65 14.61
CA LEU A 146 -6.21 -6.02 14.17
C LEU A 146 -6.33 -7.04 15.31
N THR A 147 -6.77 -6.61 16.50
CA THR A 147 -7.13 -7.52 17.60
C THR A 147 -8.08 -8.60 17.08
N GLU A 148 -7.83 -9.86 17.49
CA GLU A 148 -8.55 -11.07 17.06
C GLU A 148 -8.44 -11.39 15.56
N ARG A 149 -7.55 -10.73 14.81
CA ARG A 149 -7.28 -11.06 13.40
C ARG A 149 -6.04 -11.94 13.30
N VAL A 150 -6.13 -12.98 12.48
CA VAL A 150 -4.99 -13.82 12.12
C VAL A 150 -4.42 -13.37 10.77
N ALA A 151 -3.13 -13.08 10.75
CA ALA A 151 -2.41 -12.64 9.56
C ALA A 151 -1.33 -13.65 9.16
N VAL A 152 -1.33 -14.03 7.89
CA VAL A 152 -0.26 -14.80 7.26
C VAL A 152 0.68 -13.85 6.55
N VAL A 153 1.99 -13.98 6.80
CA VAL A 153 3.03 -13.21 6.10
C VAL A 153 4.01 -14.16 5.43
N THR A 154 4.09 -14.17 4.10
CA THR A 154 5.07 -14.98 3.37
C THR A 154 6.40 -14.24 3.22
N GLY A 155 7.53 -14.96 3.23
CA GLY A 155 8.86 -14.36 3.21
C GLY A 155 9.14 -13.54 4.47
N ALA A 156 8.66 -14.02 5.62
CA ALA A 156 8.63 -13.25 6.86
C ALA A 156 9.97 -13.21 7.60
N ALA A 157 10.95 -14.06 7.29
CA ALA A 157 12.14 -14.22 8.11
C ALA A 157 13.00 -12.93 8.22
N ARG A 158 12.91 -12.02 7.24
CA ARG A 158 13.73 -10.80 7.18
C ARG A 158 13.13 -9.69 6.32
N GLY A 159 13.79 -8.53 6.34
CA GLY A 159 13.47 -7.41 5.44
C GLY A 159 12.05 -6.88 5.61
N ILE A 160 11.37 -6.62 4.49
CA ILE A 160 9.99 -6.11 4.47
C ILE A 160 9.01 -7.08 5.13
N GLY A 161 9.19 -8.40 4.94
CA GLY A 161 8.34 -9.40 5.54
C GLY A 161 8.39 -9.39 7.07
N ALA A 162 9.60 -9.34 7.63
CA ALA A 162 9.80 -9.23 9.07
C ALA A 162 9.20 -7.94 9.64
N ALA A 163 9.46 -6.79 9.00
CA ALA A 163 8.90 -5.51 9.41
C ALA A 163 7.36 -5.51 9.34
N THR A 164 6.78 -6.19 8.35
CA THR A 164 5.33 -6.35 8.20
C THR A 164 4.75 -7.22 9.31
N ALA A 165 5.38 -8.36 9.61
CA ALA A 165 4.97 -9.25 10.70
C ALA A 165 5.01 -8.52 12.06
N GLU A 166 6.09 -7.81 12.35
CA GLU A 166 6.23 -6.96 13.55
C GLU A 166 5.12 -5.92 13.63
N ARG A 167 4.87 -5.22 12.53
CA ARG A 167 3.90 -4.13 12.51
C ARG A 167 2.45 -4.61 12.70
N LEU A 168 2.09 -5.73 12.07
CA LEU A 168 0.77 -6.36 12.22
C LEU A 168 0.57 -6.87 13.67
N ALA A 169 1.59 -7.52 14.25
CA ALA A 169 1.55 -7.96 15.64
C ALA A 169 1.38 -6.78 16.62
N ALA A 170 2.06 -5.66 16.36
CA ALA A 170 1.91 -4.44 17.15
C ALA A 170 0.48 -3.82 17.09
N GLU A 171 -0.30 -4.11 16.04
CA GLU A 171 -1.72 -3.74 15.95
C GLU A 171 -2.68 -4.81 16.52
N GLY A 172 -2.15 -5.85 17.17
CA GLY A 172 -2.94 -6.90 17.84
C GLY A 172 -3.22 -8.15 17.00
N ALA A 173 -2.64 -8.28 15.80
CA ALA A 173 -2.83 -9.47 14.99
C ALA A 173 -2.07 -10.69 15.55
N THR A 174 -2.69 -11.87 15.48
CA THR A 174 -1.98 -13.15 15.61
C THR A 174 -1.28 -13.45 14.29
N VAL A 175 0.03 -13.61 14.29
CA VAL A 175 0.81 -13.74 13.04
C VAL A 175 1.27 -15.19 12.82
N LEU A 176 0.96 -15.73 11.64
CA LEU A 176 1.61 -16.90 11.06
C LEU A 176 2.71 -16.42 10.09
N ALA A 177 3.96 -16.59 10.49
CA ALA A 177 5.12 -16.17 9.71
C ALA A 177 5.62 -17.34 8.86
N VAL A 178 5.58 -17.19 7.54
CA VAL A 178 5.94 -18.24 6.58
C VAL A 178 7.24 -17.89 5.88
N ASP A 179 8.19 -18.81 5.86
CA ASP A 179 9.43 -18.70 5.07
C ASP A 179 9.97 -20.09 4.72
N ILE A 180 10.96 -20.14 3.83
CA ILE A 180 11.55 -21.41 3.39
C ILE A 180 12.37 -22.07 4.51
N PRO A 181 12.52 -23.41 4.55
CA PRO A 181 13.29 -24.10 5.57
C PRO A 181 14.73 -23.57 5.79
N PRO A 182 15.48 -23.14 4.76
CA PRO A 182 16.79 -22.52 4.97
C PRO A 182 16.78 -21.22 5.79
N SER A 183 15.63 -20.53 5.89
CA SER A 183 15.46 -19.32 6.70
C SER A 183 14.97 -19.62 8.13
N ALA A 184 14.90 -20.88 8.54
CA ALA A 184 14.26 -21.31 9.80
C ALA A 184 14.81 -20.60 11.04
N GLU A 185 16.12 -20.36 11.12
CA GLU A 185 16.73 -19.69 12.27
C GLU A 185 16.24 -18.23 12.40
N GLU A 186 16.32 -17.45 11.31
CA GLU A 186 15.85 -16.06 11.25
C GLU A 186 14.33 -16.00 11.51
N LEU A 187 13.56 -16.92 10.94
CA LEU A 187 12.10 -17.02 11.12
C LEU A 187 11.73 -17.30 12.57
N ASN A 188 12.38 -18.29 13.20
CA ASN A 188 12.12 -18.66 14.59
C ASN A 188 12.53 -17.54 15.55
N ALA A 189 13.63 -16.82 15.26
CA ALA A 189 14.05 -15.66 16.04
C ALA A 189 13.02 -14.52 15.99
N LEU A 190 12.50 -14.20 14.80
CA LEU A 190 11.41 -13.25 14.65
C LEU A 190 10.17 -13.68 15.44
N CYS A 191 9.75 -14.94 15.29
CA CYS A 191 8.56 -15.47 15.94
C CYS A 191 8.63 -15.38 17.46
N ARG A 192 9.77 -15.73 18.06
CA ARG A 192 10.00 -15.57 19.50
C ARG A 192 9.90 -14.11 19.96
N ARG A 193 10.40 -13.17 19.15
CA ARG A 193 10.41 -11.74 19.49
C ARG A 193 9.01 -11.13 19.50
N ILE A 194 8.13 -11.55 18.59
CA ILE A 194 6.80 -10.94 18.42
C ILE A 194 5.63 -11.82 18.87
N GLY A 195 5.90 -13.03 19.35
CA GLY A 195 4.86 -14.00 19.71
C GLY A 195 4.11 -14.58 18.51
N ALA A 196 4.77 -14.71 17.35
CA ALA A 196 4.19 -15.29 16.14
C ALA A 196 4.41 -16.82 16.06
N THR A 197 3.66 -17.49 15.18
CA THR A 197 3.84 -18.91 14.87
C THR A 197 4.66 -19.07 13.59
N PRO A 198 5.78 -19.81 13.59
CA PRO A 198 6.56 -20.08 12.39
C PRO A 198 5.96 -21.21 11.56
N LEU A 199 5.94 -21.07 10.24
CA LEU A 199 5.69 -22.13 9.27
C LEU A 199 6.81 -22.18 8.24
N GLN A 200 7.58 -23.27 8.27
CA GLN A 200 8.61 -23.51 7.27
C GLN A 200 7.97 -24.17 6.03
N LEU A 201 7.94 -23.45 4.92
CA LEU A 201 7.23 -23.86 3.71
C LEU A 201 7.81 -23.14 2.48
N ASP A 202 8.05 -23.90 1.41
CA ASP A 202 8.21 -23.33 0.08
C ASP A 202 6.84 -22.99 -0.48
N ILE A 203 6.57 -21.69 -0.66
CA ILE A 203 5.29 -21.21 -1.18
C ILE A 203 5.02 -21.64 -2.63
N THR A 204 6.03 -22.13 -3.34
CA THR A 204 5.89 -22.64 -4.70
C THR A 204 5.40 -24.09 -4.74
N ALA A 205 5.45 -24.82 -3.63
CA ALA A 205 4.92 -26.19 -3.57
C ALA A 205 3.42 -26.25 -3.90
N ASP A 206 2.96 -27.39 -4.42
CA ASP A 206 1.57 -27.58 -4.85
C ASP A 206 0.59 -27.52 -3.68
N ASP A 207 0.99 -28.03 -2.51
CA ASP A 207 0.20 -28.08 -1.28
C ASP A 207 0.33 -26.80 -0.41
N ALA A 208 1.14 -25.83 -0.84
CA ALA A 208 1.45 -24.65 -0.04
C ALA A 208 0.20 -23.84 0.36
N PRO A 209 -0.76 -23.53 -0.55
CA PRO A 209 -1.96 -22.80 -0.16
C PRO A 209 -2.77 -23.51 0.93
N GLN A 210 -2.97 -24.82 0.81
CA GLN A 210 -3.75 -25.62 1.74
C GLN A 210 -3.07 -25.73 3.10
N ARG A 211 -1.74 -25.87 3.13
CA ARG A 211 -0.97 -25.88 4.38
C ARG A 211 -1.03 -24.54 5.10
N ILE A 212 -0.91 -23.43 4.37
CA ILE A 212 -1.05 -22.08 4.94
C ILE A 212 -2.45 -21.91 5.57
N ILE A 213 -3.50 -22.28 4.84
CA ILE A 213 -4.87 -22.19 5.33
C ILE A 213 -5.06 -23.06 6.58
N ALA A 214 -4.60 -24.31 6.55
CA ALA A 214 -4.75 -25.23 7.68
C ALA A 214 -4.05 -24.73 8.95
N GLU A 215 -2.85 -24.13 8.84
CA GLU A 215 -2.18 -23.53 10.00
C GLU A 215 -2.86 -22.25 10.48
N ALA A 216 -3.40 -21.42 9.57
CA ALA A 216 -4.16 -20.24 9.96
C ALA A 216 -5.48 -20.59 10.67
N GLU A 217 -6.17 -21.66 10.26
CA GLU A 217 -7.39 -22.15 10.92
C GLU A 217 -7.13 -22.59 12.36
N LYS A 218 -5.98 -23.23 12.64
CA LYS A 218 -5.57 -23.56 14.01
C LYS A 218 -5.35 -22.33 14.91
N LEU A 219 -5.12 -21.17 14.31
CA LEU A 219 -4.91 -19.89 15.01
C LEU A 219 -6.19 -19.05 15.14
N GLY A 220 -7.34 -19.57 14.68
CA GLY A 220 -8.64 -18.86 14.76
C GLY A 220 -9.19 -18.38 13.41
N GLY A 221 -8.65 -18.86 12.29
CA GLY A 221 -9.19 -18.65 10.95
C GLY A 221 -8.42 -17.62 10.13
N LEU A 222 -8.55 -17.63 8.80
CA LEU A 222 -7.75 -16.76 7.93
C LEU A 222 -8.37 -15.37 7.71
N HIS A 223 -7.72 -14.31 8.19
CA HIS A 223 -8.22 -12.93 8.04
C HIS A 223 -7.39 -12.08 7.07
N ILE A 224 -6.07 -12.18 7.17
CA ILE A 224 -5.15 -11.34 6.40
C ILE A 224 -4.10 -12.24 5.73
N VAL A 225 -3.85 -12.02 4.44
CA VAL A 225 -2.79 -12.70 3.67
C VAL A 225 -1.87 -11.65 3.07
N ILE A 226 -0.59 -11.68 3.45
CA ILE A 226 0.46 -10.85 2.87
C ILE A 226 1.35 -11.72 1.98
N ASN A 227 1.16 -11.59 0.66
CA ASN A 227 2.02 -12.17 -0.35
C ASN A 227 3.28 -11.29 -0.52
N ASN A 228 4.20 -11.39 0.45
CA ASN A 228 5.44 -10.62 0.47
C ASN A 228 6.64 -11.36 -0.14
N ALA A 229 6.67 -12.70 -0.05
CA ALA A 229 7.76 -13.49 -0.58
C ALA A 229 8.05 -13.15 -2.05
N GLY A 230 9.34 -13.06 -2.37
CA GLY A 230 9.80 -12.69 -3.70
C GLY A 230 11.30 -12.84 -3.84
N ILE A 231 11.74 -13.05 -5.08
CA ILE A 231 13.16 -13.19 -5.44
C ILE A 231 13.49 -12.37 -6.67
N THR A 232 14.76 -11.99 -6.79
CA THR A 232 15.33 -11.44 -8.02
C THR A 232 16.29 -12.46 -8.65
N ARG A 233 16.29 -12.51 -9.97
CA ARG A 233 17.20 -13.32 -10.81
C ARG A 233 17.60 -12.46 -12.00
N ASP A 234 18.31 -11.39 -11.68
CA ASP A 234 18.59 -10.32 -12.62
C ASP A 234 19.59 -10.78 -13.68
N LYS A 235 19.17 -10.65 -14.94
CA LYS A 235 19.98 -10.98 -16.12
C LYS A 235 19.40 -10.27 -17.33
N LEU A 236 20.24 -9.80 -18.25
CA LEU A 236 19.74 -9.38 -19.56
C LEU A 236 19.05 -10.57 -20.23
N LEU A 237 17.90 -10.33 -20.88
CA LEU A 237 17.06 -11.39 -21.45
C LEU A 237 17.86 -12.33 -22.38
N VAL A 238 18.73 -11.76 -23.23
CA VAL A 238 19.60 -12.52 -24.14
C VAL A 238 20.53 -13.52 -23.42
N ASN A 239 20.82 -13.30 -22.14
CA ASN A 239 21.70 -14.13 -21.33
C ASN A 239 20.96 -14.86 -20.20
N MET A 240 19.62 -14.78 -20.16
CA MET A 240 18.80 -15.34 -19.09
C MET A 240 18.54 -16.81 -19.35
N SER A 241 18.86 -17.67 -18.37
CA SER A 241 18.48 -19.07 -18.44
C SER A 241 16.98 -19.23 -18.23
N GLU A 242 16.42 -20.27 -18.83
CA GLU A 242 15.02 -20.65 -18.63
C GLU A 242 14.70 -20.88 -17.14
N GLN A 243 15.64 -21.47 -16.39
CA GLN A 243 15.50 -21.68 -14.95
C GLN A 243 15.31 -20.36 -14.19
N PHE A 244 16.08 -19.31 -14.52
CA PHE A 244 15.94 -17.99 -13.87
C PHE A 244 14.63 -17.31 -14.22
N TRP A 245 14.15 -17.50 -15.45
CA TRP A 245 12.82 -17.05 -15.87
C TRP A 245 11.72 -17.75 -15.05
N ARG A 246 11.70 -19.09 -15.06
CA ARG A 246 10.69 -19.90 -14.35
C ARG A 246 10.70 -19.64 -12.85
N GLN A 247 11.86 -19.58 -12.20
CA GLN A 247 11.97 -19.30 -10.76
C GLN A 247 11.36 -17.94 -10.39
N ALA A 248 11.65 -16.91 -11.19
CA ALA A 248 11.12 -15.57 -10.93
C ALA A 248 9.59 -15.52 -11.05
N LEU A 249 8.99 -16.18 -12.05
CA LEU A 249 7.54 -16.26 -12.20
C LEU A 249 6.89 -17.11 -11.10
N ALA A 250 7.43 -18.29 -10.83
CA ALA A 250 6.89 -19.23 -9.84
C ALA A 250 6.74 -18.59 -8.46
N VAL A 251 7.78 -17.90 -7.98
CA VAL A 251 7.77 -17.27 -6.66
C VAL A 251 7.02 -15.95 -6.65
N ASN A 252 7.29 -15.04 -7.60
CA ASN A 252 6.80 -13.66 -7.51
C ASN A 252 5.38 -13.46 -8.04
N LEU A 253 4.83 -14.42 -8.79
CA LEU A 253 3.53 -14.33 -9.44
C LEU A 253 2.66 -15.55 -9.14
N GLU A 254 3.07 -16.72 -9.59
CA GLU A 254 2.22 -17.93 -9.59
C GLU A 254 1.83 -18.35 -8.17
N ALA A 255 2.80 -18.40 -7.24
CA ALA A 255 2.53 -18.71 -5.85
C ALA A 255 1.56 -17.71 -5.19
N ALA A 256 1.77 -16.40 -5.40
CA ALA A 256 0.92 -15.36 -4.84
C ALA A 256 -0.52 -15.43 -5.36
N LEU A 257 -0.71 -15.75 -6.65
CA LEU A 257 -2.04 -15.95 -7.23
C LEU A 257 -2.72 -17.18 -6.65
N ARG A 258 -2.04 -18.35 -6.65
CA ARG A 258 -2.59 -19.59 -6.08
C ARG A 258 -3.00 -19.44 -4.61
N ILE A 259 -2.16 -18.78 -3.81
CA ILE A 259 -2.46 -18.50 -2.40
C ILE A 259 -3.67 -17.57 -2.28
N SER A 260 -3.74 -16.50 -3.08
CA SER A 260 -4.85 -15.55 -3.03
C SER A 260 -6.19 -16.18 -3.46
N GLU A 261 -6.18 -17.00 -4.50
CA GLU A 261 -7.35 -17.71 -5.01
C GLU A 261 -7.83 -18.77 -4.02
N ALA A 262 -6.92 -19.55 -3.42
CA ALA A 262 -7.27 -20.54 -2.41
C ALA A 262 -7.76 -19.90 -1.10
N ALA A 263 -7.23 -18.73 -0.72
CA ALA A 263 -7.65 -17.98 0.46
C ALA A 263 -9.05 -17.35 0.27
N ALA A 264 -9.38 -16.87 -0.93
CA ALA A 264 -10.64 -16.19 -1.22
C ALA A 264 -11.90 -16.88 -0.64
N PRO A 265 -12.12 -18.20 -0.84
CA PRO A 265 -13.30 -18.87 -0.30
C PRO A 265 -13.37 -18.99 1.22
N VAL A 266 -12.22 -18.95 1.91
CA VAL A 266 -12.11 -19.22 3.35
C VAL A 266 -11.79 -17.97 4.18
N LEU A 267 -11.56 -16.82 3.52
CA LEU A 267 -11.33 -15.56 4.22
C LEU A 267 -12.50 -15.21 5.14
N GLN A 268 -12.16 -14.92 6.39
CA GLN A 268 -13.11 -14.46 7.38
C GLN A 268 -13.70 -13.08 7.00
N PRO A 269 -14.87 -12.70 7.54
CA PRO A 269 -15.50 -11.43 7.23
C PRO A 269 -14.57 -10.23 7.44
N GLY A 270 -14.50 -9.37 6.41
CA GLY A 270 -13.54 -8.27 6.39
C GLY A 270 -12.12 -8.72 6.04
N GLY A 271 -11.97 -9.83 5.33
CA GLY A 271 -10.67 -10.37 4.91
C GLY A 271 -9.85 -9.40 4.06
N ARG A 272 -8.53 -9.56 4.08
CA ARG A 272 -7.56 -8.68 3.41
C ARG A 272 -6.47 -9.48 2.74
N VAL A 273 -6.22 -9.21 1.46
CA VAL A 273 -5.08 -9.75 0.73
C VAL A 273 -4.22 -8.60 0.23
N ILE A 274 -2.94 -8.61 0.57
CA ILE A 274 -1.98 -7.61 0.11
C ILE A 274 -0.84 -8.31 -0.62
N CYS A 275 -0.59 -7.90 -1.86
CA CYS A 275 0.43 -8.45 -2.72
C CYS A 275 1.58 -7.46 -2.91
N LEU A 276 2.83 -7.90 -2.77
CA LEU A 276 3.98 -7.04 -3.02
C LEU A 276 4.38 -7.04 -4.50
N SER A 277 4.04 -5.96 -5.18
CA SER A 277 4.53 -5.64 -6.52
C SER A 277 5.88 -4.90 -6.46
N SER A 278 6.19 -4.03 -7.42
CA SER A 278 7.40 -3.20 -7.47
C SER A 278 7.27 -2.08 -8.49
N ILE A 279 8.05 -1.00 -8.34
CA ILE A 279 8.28 -0.03 -9.42
C ILE A 279 8.77 -0.71 -10.71
N ALA A 280 9.55 -1.79 -10.62
CA ALA A 280 9.99 -2.53 -11.81
C ALA A 280 8.83 -3.18 -12.59
N GLY A 281 7.71 -3.49 -11.91
CA GLY A 281 6.48 -3.96 -12.56
C GLY A 281 5.64 -2.84 -13.19
N ILE A 282 5.95 -1.58 -12.89
CA ILE A 282 5.25 -0.40 -13.42
C ILE A 282 6.05 0.23 -14.55
N ALA A 283 7.33 0.51 -14.31
CA ALA A 283 8.21 1.25 -15.21
C ALA A 283 9.15 0.34 -16.04
N GLY A 284 9.20 -0.96 -15.73
CA GLY A 284 10.27 -1.83 -16.20
C GLY A 284 11.61 -1.54 -15.51
N ASN A 285 12.58 -2.43 -15.70
CA ASN A 285 13.96 -2.19 -15.29
C ASN A 285 14.94 -3.05 -16.12
N ARG A 286 16.11 -2.51 -16.44
CA ARG A 286 17.11 -3.20 -17.26
C ARG A 286 17.62 -4.44 -16.53
N GLY A 287 17.58 -5.59 -17.20
CA GLY A 287 18.00 -6.88 -16.61
C GLY A 287 16.94 -7.56 -15.74
N GLN A 288 15.72 -7.02 -15.70
CA GLN A 288 14.62 -7.53 -14.89
C GLN A 288 13.39 -7.85 -15.75
N THR A 289 13.57 -8.42 -16.94
CA THR A 289 12.43 -8.79 -17.80
C THR A 289 11.53 -9.84 -17.15
N ASN A 290 12.12 -10.82 -16.47
CA ASN A 290 11.40 -11.82 -15.67
C ASN A 290 10.69 -11.19 -14.45
N TYR A 291 11.41 -10.40 -13.64
CA TYR A 291 10.87 -9.80 -12.42
C TYR A 291 9.82 -8.72 -12.73
N GLY A 292 10.08 -7.86 -13.71
CA GLY A 292 9.14 -6.87 -14.22
C GLY A 292 7.85 -7.53 -14.74
N ALA A 293 7.97 -8.60 -15.54
CA ALA A 293 6.81 -9.36 -15.99
C ALA A 293 6.00 -9.94 -14.82
N ALA A 294 6.66 -10.56 -13.83
CA ALA A 294 6.00 -11.11 -12.66
C ALA A 294 5.25 -10.03 -11.85
N LYS A 295 5.91 -8.91 -11.54
CA LYS A 295 5.33 -7.84 -10.71
C LYS A 295 4.25 -7.03 -11.44
N ALA A 296 4.34 -6.89 -12.76
CA ALA A 296 3.27 -6.36 -13.59
C ALA A 296 2.06 -7.31 -13.64
N GLY A 297 2.30 -8.61 -13.84
CA GLY A 297 1.26 -9.64 -13.80
C GLY A 297 0.52 -9.66 -12.46
N LEU A 298 1.24 -9.45 -11.36
CA LEU A 298 0.64 -9.39 -10.02
C LEU A 298 -0.29 -8.16 -9.85
N ILE A 299 0.06 -7.01 -10.43
CA ILE A 299 -0.81 -5.82 -10.46
C ILE A 299 -2.11 -6.14 -11.20
N ALA A 300 -2.01 -6.78 -12.37
CA ALA A 300 -3.17 -7.18 -13.15
C ALA A 300 -4.04 -8.21 -12.41
N GLY A 301 -3.42 -9.22 -11.79
CA GLY A 301 -4.11 -10.23 -10.98
C GLY A 301 -4.86 -9.64 -9.78
N VAL A 302 -4.27 -8.66 -9.08
CA VAL A 302 -4.96 -7.93 -8.00
C VAL A 302 -6.21 -7.21 -8.50
N ARG A 303 -6.13 -6.52 -9.65
CA ARG A 303 -7.31 -5.86 -10.25
C ARG A 303 -8.38 -6.87 -10.66
N ALA A 304 -7.96 -8.00 -11.25
CA ALA A 304 -8.87 -9.05 -11.71
C ALA A 304 -9.58 -9.78 -10.56
N LEU A 305 -8.91 -9.98 -9.41
CA LEU A 305 -9.48 -10.65 -8.24
C LEU A 305 -10.32 -9.71 -7.34
N ALA A 306 -10.23 -8.40 -7.53
CA ALA A 306 -10.92 -7.41 -6.69
C ALA A 306 -12.45 -7.57 -6.65
N PRO A 307 -13.16 -7.83 -7.77
CA PRO A 307 -14.59 -8.09 -7.74
C PRO A 307 -14.94 -9.35 -6.93
N THR A 308 -14.23 -10.45 -7.14
CA THR A 308 -14.41 -11.72 -6.41
C THR A 308 -14.21 -11.54 -4.90
N MET A 309 -13.21 -10.75 -4.50
CA MET A 309 -12.99 -10.41 -3.09
C MET A 309 -14.11 -9.54 -2.52
N ALA A 310 -14.61 -8.57 -3.31
CA ALA A 310 -15.68 -7.68 -2.88
C ALA A 310 -16.98 -8.44 -2.56
N GLU A 311 -17.38 -9.41 -3.37
CA GLU A 311 -18.56 -10.27 -3.12
C GLU A 311 -18.52 -10.95 -1.73
N ARG A 312 -17.31 -11.20 -1.24
CA ARG A 312 -17.06 -11.82 0.06
C ARG A 312 -16.91 -10.81 1.21
N GLY A 313 -16.97 -9.52 0.93
CA GLY A 313 -16.69 -8.47 1.91
C GLY A 313 -15.21 -8.36 2.27
N ALA A 314 -14.34 -8.86 1.39
CA ALA A 314 -12.90 -8.77 1.49
C ALA A 314 -12.33 -7.75 0.49
N THR A 315 -11.05 -7.43 0.64
CA THR A 315 -10.34 -6.57 -0.32
C THR A 315 -9.01 -7.21 -0.71
N ILE A 316 -8.57 -7.00 -1.95
CA ILE A 316 -7.23 -7.31 -2.41
C ILE A 316 -6.56 -6.06 -2.98
N ASN A 317 -5.33 -5.78 -2.57
CA ASN A 317 -4.55 -4.64 -3.03
C ASN A 317 -3.08 -5.03 -3.27
N ALA A 318 -2.36 -4.21 -4.04
CA ALA A 318 -0.94 -4.33 -4.22
C ALA A 318 -0.21 -3.13 -3.60
N VAL A 319 0.96 -3.42 -3.02
CA VAL A 319 1.93 -2.39 -2.64
C VAL A 319 3.11 -2.50 -3.59
N ALA A 320 3.55 -1.38 -4.16
CA ALA A 320 4.67 -1.33 -5.10
C ALA A 320 5.84 -0.52 -4.50
N PRO A 321 6.75 -1.17 -3.77
CA PRO A 321 7.92 -0.48 -3.23
C PRO A 321 8.83 0.07 -4.32
N GLY A 322 9.39 1.25 -4.05
CA GLY A 322 10.51 1.83 -4.80
C GLY A 322 11.86 1.38 -4.24
N PHE A 323 12.79 2.32 -4.09
CA PHE A 323 14.07 2.04 -3.46
C PHE A 323 13.91 1.98 -1.94
N ILE A 324 14.06 0.78 -1.36
CA ILE A 324 13.98 0.53 0.09
C ILE A 324 15.33 0.03 0.58
N GLU A 325 15.82 0.60 1.67
CA GLU A 325 17.07 0.23 2.32
C GLU A 325 16.93 -1.17 2.96
N THR A 326 17.58 -2.15 2.36
CA THR A 326 17.52 -3.57 2.75
C THR A 326 18.89 -4.22 2.54
N ARG A 327 19.10 -5.44 3.04
CA ARG A 327 20.29 -6.24 2.70
C ARG A 327 20.45 -6.43 1.18
N LEU A 328 19.34 -6.51 0.43
CA LEU A 328 19.36 -6.65 -1.03
C LEU A 328 19.88 -5.39 -1.73
N THR A 329 19.40 -4.22 -1.34
CA THR A 329 19.85 -2.95 -1.94
C THR A 329 21.25 -2.55 -1.51
N ALA A 330 21.70 -3.00 -0.33
CA ALA A 330 23.09 -2.82 0.12
C ALA A 330 24.12 -3.51 -0.81
N ALA A 331 23.74 -4.56 -1.54
CA ALA A 331 24.60 -5.24 -2.50
C ALA A 331 24.75 -4.51 -3.85
N ILE A 332 23.94 -3.47 -4.10
CA ILE A 332 24.02 -2.66 -5.33
C ILE A 332 25.29 -1.78 -5.30
N PRO A 333 26.05 -1.66 -6.40
CA PRO A 333 27.20 -0.77 -6.49
C PRO A 333 26.87 0.67 -6.08
N PHE A 334 27.77 1.30 -5.30
CA PHE A 334 27.52 2.57 -4.61
C PHE A 334 26.92 3.67 -5.49
N ALA A 335 27.50 3.93 -6.67
CA ALA A 335 27.04 5.01 -7.54
C ALA A 335 25.60 4.79 -8.05
N ILE A 336 25.26 3.56 -8.45
CA ILE A 336 23.92 3.18 -8.90
C ILE A 336 22.94 3.26 -7.72
N ARG A 337 23.39 2.81 -6.55
CA ARG A 337 22.60 2.81 -5.32
C ARG A 337 22.24 4.23 -4.89
N GLU A 338 23.21 5.14 -4.81
CA GLU A 338 22.99 6.54 -4.44
C GLU A 338 22.13 7.28 -5.49
N ALA A 339 22.33 7.03 -6.78
CA ALA A 339 21.47 7.59 -7.82
C ALA A 339 20.01 7.12 -7.63
N GLY A 340 19.79 5.81 -7.49
CA GLY A 340 18.46 5.24 -7.23
C GLY A 340 17.80 5.78 -5.97
N ARG A 341 18.58 5.96 -4.89
CA ARG A 341 18.17 6.51 -3.61
C ARG A 341 17.71 7.97 -3.71
N ARG A 342 18.34 8.78 -4.57
CA ARG A 342 18.04 10.21 -4.73
C ARG A 342 16.97 10.51 -5.79
N MET A 343 16.63 9.56 -6.68
CA MET A 343 15.61 9.71 -7.73
C MET A 343 14.18 9.62 -7.19
N ALA A 344 13.84 10.44 -6.19
CA ALA A 344 12.52 10.55 -5.61
C ALA A 344 12.30 11.96 -5.04
N ALA A 345 11.04 12.39 -4.95
CA ALA A 345 10.69 13.70 -4.39
C ALA A 345 11.23 13.92 -2.97
N LEU A 346 11.27 12.87 -2.13
CA LEU A 346 11.81 12.93 -0.77
C LEU A 346 13.35 12.86 -0.72
N GLY A 347 14.02 12.66 -1.86
CA GLY A 347 15.48 12.67 -1.98
C GLY A 347 16.21 11.62 -1.13
N GLN A 348 15.56 10.51 -0.76
CA GLN A 348 16.14 9.43 0.06
C GLN A 348 15.47 8.08 -0.24
N GLY A 349 16.12 7.00 0.19
CA GLY A 349 15.56 5.65 0.20
C GLY A 349 14.60 5.44 1.38
N GLY A 350 13.60 4.60 1.19
CA GLY A 350 12.64 4.25 2.24
C GLY A 350 13.14 3.14 3.14
N LEU A 351 12.43 2.88 4.23
CA LEU A 351 12.69 1.81 5.17
C LEU A 351 11.68 0.65 4.99
N PRO A 352 12.02 -0.58 5.42
CA PRO A 352 11.07 -1.68 5.45
C PRO A 352 9.78 -1.34 6.22
N LEU A 353 9.91 -0.53 7.28
CA LEU A 353 8.78 -0.04 8.06
C LEU A 353 7.81 0.79 7.23
N ASP A 354 8.27 1.62 6.29
CA ASP A 354 7.37 2.44 5.46
C ASP A 354 6.45 1.58 4.59
N VAL A 355 6.97 0.43 4.12
CA VAL A 355 6.19 -0.55 3.36
C VAL A 355 5.22 -1.27 4.29
N ALA A 356 5.71 -1.71 5.45
CA ALA A 356 4.91 -2.39 6.46
C ALA A 356 3.73 -1.54 6.96
N GLU A 357 3.90 -0.23 7.11
CA GLU A 357 2.84 0.69 7.55
C GLU A 357 1.70 0.79 6.53
N LEU A 358 2.00 0.87 5.24
CA LEU A 358 0.95 0.84 4.21
C LEU A 358 0.26 -0.52 4.16
N ILE A 359 1.01 -1.62 4.23
CA ILE A 359 0.44 -2.98 4.27
C ILE A 359 -0.50 -3.12 5.47
N THR A 360 -0.07 -2.66 6.64
CA THR A 360 -0.84 -2.71 7.89
C THR A 360 -2.11 -1.87 7.75
N PHE A 361 -2.02 -0.64 7.24
CA PHE A 361 -3.20 0.19 6.97
C PHE A 361 -4.22 -0.52 6.07
N LEU A 362 -3.77 -1.06 4.93
CA LEU A 362 -4.61 -1.81 4.00
C LEU A 362 -5.22 -3.08 4.63
N SER A 363 -4.60 -3.60 5.68
CA SER A 363 -5.09 -4.75 6.44
C SER A 363 -6.15 -4.39 7.49
N THR A 364 -6.41 -3.10 7.74
CA THR A 364 -7.38 -2.67 8.76
C THR A 364 -8.82 -2.59 8.24
N PRO A 365 -9.83 -2.57 9.14
CA PRO A 365 -11.20 -2.20 8.77
C PRO A 365 -11.32 -0.78 8.19
N GLY A 366 -10.40 0.12 8.55
CA GLY A 366 -10.35 1.49 8.03
C GLY A 366 -10.07 1.58 6.51
N ALA A 367 -9.52 0.53 5.92
CA ALA A 367 -9.26 0.45 4.48
C ALA A 367 -10.34 -0.33 3.69
N ALA A 368 -11.52 -0.59 4.28
CA ALA A 368 -12.56 -1.41 3.64
C ALA A 368 -13.04 -0.90 2.27
N GLY A 369 -12.92 0.40 2.00
CA GLY A 369 -13.26 1.01 0.70
C GLY A 369 -12.13 1.00 -0.33
N VAL A 370 -10.95 0.46 0.01
CA VAL A 370 -9.77 0.42 -0.86
C VAL A 370 -9.61 -1.00 -1.38
N ASN A 371 -9.93 -1.22 -2.66
CA ASN A 371 -9.92 -2.55 -3.27
C ASN A 371 -9.43 -2.48 -4.72
N GLY A 372 -8.67 -3.49 -5.16
CA GLY A 372 -8.09 -3.58 -6.51
C GLY A 372 -6.99 -2.56 -6.81
N GLN A 373 -6.49 -1.86 -5.78
CA GLN A 373 -5.55 -0.77 -5.98
C GLN A 373 -4.10 -1.25 -5.99
N THR A 374 -3.23 -0.49 -6.68
CA THR A 374 -1.78 -0.61 -6.54
C THR A 374 -1.24 0.71 -6.05
N ILE A 375 -0.65 0.72 -4.85
CA ILE A 375 -0.18 1.94 -4.20
C ILE A 375 1.34 1.86 -4.04
N ARG A 376 2.06 2.89 -4.49
CA ARG A 376 3.53 2.89 -4.41
C ARG A 376 4.02 3.41 -3.07
N VAL A 377 5.01 2.74 -2.50
CA VAL A 377 5.78 3.21 -1.34
C VAL A 377 7.18 3.54 -1.85
N CYS A 378 7.34 4.77 -2.32
CA CYS A 378 8.48 5.12 -3.18
C CYS A 378 9.01 6.54 -3.00
N GLY A 379 8.50 7.30 -2.02
CA GLY A 379 8.96 8.67 -1.77
C GLY A 379 8.77 9.63 -2.96
N GLY A 380 7.85 9.33 -3.88
CA GLY A 380 7.64 10.12 -5.09
C GLY A 380 8.69 9.85 -6.17
N ASN A 381 9.14 8.60 -6.29
CA ASN A 381 10.10 8.17 -7.31
C ASN A 381 9.68 8.62 -8.73
N PHE A 382 10.64 9.11 -9.51
CA PHE A 382 10.37 9.69 -10.83
C PHE A 382 10.06 8.66 -11.92
N LEU A 383 10.42 7.39 -11.72
CA LEU A 383 10.02 6.29 -12.60
C LEU A 383 8.52 6.00 -12.48
N GLY A 384 7.84 5.70 -13.59
CA GLY A 384 6.41 5.39 -13.64
C GLY A 384 5.89 5.16 -15.05
N ALA A 385 4.60 4.84 -15.13
CA ALA A 385 3.80 4.70 -16.35
C ALA A 385 2.40 5.28 -16.10
#